data_AF-A0A1E4EKR2-F1
#
_entry.id   AF-A0A1E4EKR2-F1
#
_cell.length_a   1.000
_cell.length_b   1.000
_cell.length_c   1.000
_cell.angle_alpha   90.00
_cell.angle_beta   90.00
_cell.angle_gamma   90.00
#
_symmetry.space_group_name_H-M   'P 1'
#
loop_
_entity.id
_entity.type
_entity.pdbx_description
1 polymer ?
#
loop_
_entity_poly.entity_id
_entity_poly.type
_entity_poly.pdbx_seq_one_letter_code
_entity_poly.pdbx_strand_id
1 'polypeptide(L)'
;MIVYRLRNTKEGRKRDEFPSGELHYENGSVQLDVPDRALAKSIQKHFQENFRVRAVRGSLETFLGHAWIELQPGTEQHFDEGLRQLVRLNLVAE
;
A
#
# COMPACT_ATOMS: atom_id res chain seq x y z
N MET A 1 4.62 -6.69 6.30
CA MET A 1 5.41 -6.45 5.07
C MET A 1 6.69 -5.72 5.45
N ILE A 2 7.84 -6.20 4.97
CA ILE A 2 9.12 -5.50 5.12
C ILE A 2 9.14 -4.34 4.12
N VAL A 3 9.51 -3.15 4.59
CA VAL A 3 9.54 -1.94 3.78
C VAL A 3 10.97 -1.61 3.42
N TYR A 4 11.26 -1.50 2.13
CA TYR A 4 12.53 -0.96 1.65
C TYR A 4 12.32 0.40 1.00
N ARG A 5 13.16 1.37 1.35
CA ARG A 5 13.17 2.66 0.66
C ARG A 5 13.69 2.50 -0.76
N LEU A 6 13.12 3.30 -1.66
CA LEU A 6 13.64 3.46 -3.03
C LEU A 6 14.47 4.74 -3.12
N ARG A 7 15.71 4.63 -3.61
CA ARG A 7 16.59 5.78 -3.90
C ARG A 7 16.67 6.03 -5.39
N ASN A 8 16.65 7.31 -5.78
CA ASN A 8 16.93 7.71 -7.15
C ASN A 8 18.44 7.56 -7.43
N THR A 9 18.78 6.87 -8.51
CA THR A 9 20.14 6.72 -9.03
C THR A 9 20.17 7.11 -10.51
N LYS A 10 21.37 7.19 -11.11
CA LYS A 10 21.51 7.50 -12.54
C LYS A 10 20.89 6.44 -13.46
N GLU A 11 20.74 5.20 -12.98
CA GLU A 11 20.17 4.06 -13.71
C GLU A 11 18.68 3.85 -13.42
N GLY A 12 18.04 4.78 -12.71
CA GLY A 12 16.66 4.65 -12.23
C GLY A 12 16.59 4.51 -10.71
N ARG A 13 15.51 3.91 -10.21
CA ARG A 13 15.30 3.75 -8.75
C ARG A 13 15.83 2.40 -8.29
N LYS A 14 16.67 2.39 -7.27
CA LYS A 14 17.19 1.16 -6.63
C LYS A 14 16.62 1.01 -5.23
N ARG A 15 16.33 -0.23 -4.86
CA ARG A 15 15.96 -0.63 -3.50
C ARG A 15 17.16 -0.46 -2.59
N ASP A 16 16.95 0.08 -1.40
CA ASP A 16 17.98 0.12 -0.36
C ASP A 16 18.38 -1.30 0.04
N GLU A 17 19.66 -1.47 0.36
CA GLU A 17 20.21 -2.75 0.81
C GLU A 17 19.63 -3.19 2.16
N PHE A 18 19.26 -2.21 3.01
CA PHE A 18 18.72 -2.46 4.33
C PHE A 18 17.23 -2.14 4.40
N PRO A 19 16.45 -2.95 5.16
CA PRO A 19 15.06 -2.66 5.40
C PRO A 19 14.94 -1.31 6.12
N SER A 20 14.02 -0.49 5.64
CA SER A 20 13.67 0.80 6.22
C SER A 20 12.64 0.68 7.34
N GLY A 21 12.08 -0.51 7.55
CA GLY A 21 11.14 -0.80 8.62
C GLY A 21 10.17 -1.92 8.26
N GLU A 22 9.11 -2.03 9.04
CA GLU A 22 8.04 -2.98 8.85
C GLU A 22 6.67 -2.32 8.92
N LEU A 23 5.71 -2.95 8.26
CA LEU A 23 4.35 -2.48 8.14
C LEU A 23 3.40 -3.63 8.33
N HIS A 24 2.55 -3.53 9.35
CA HIS A 24 1.65 -4.60 9.78
C HIS A 24 0.22 -4.08 9.84
N TYR A 25 -0.74 -4.99 9.70
CA TYR A 25 -2.16 -4.68 9.90
C TYR A 25 -2.68 -5.54 11.03
N GLU A 26 -3.09 -4.89 12.12
CA GLU A 26 -3.63 -5.55 13.31
C GLU A 26 -4.84 -4.77 13.81
N ASN A 27 -5.90 -5.48 14.17
CA ASN A 27 -7.11 -4.94 14.79
C ASN A 27 -7.74 -3.77 14.02
N GLY A 28 -7.77 -3.83 12.69
CA GLY A 28 -8.34 -2.74 11.89
C GLY A 28 -7.44 -1.52 11.73
N SER A 29 -6.18 -1.60 12.14
CA SER A 29 -5.23 -0.49 12.12
C SER A 29 -3.90 -0.86 11.47
N VAL A 30 -3.30 0.11 10.78
CA VAL A 30 -1.96 -0.03 10.20
C VAL A 30 -0.93 0.33 11.27
N GLN A 31 -0.10 -0.63 11.64
CA GLN A 31 1.05 -0.44 12.51
C GLN A 31 2.30 -0.23 11.65
N LEU A 32 3.05 0.83 11.97
CA LEU A 32 4.24 1.26 11.24
C LEU A 32 5.43 1.23 12.19
N ASP A 33 6.39 0.34 11.91
CA ASP A 33 7.69 0.34 12.58
C ASP A 33 8.75 0.81 11.59
N VAL A 34 8.81 2.11 11.36
CA VAL A 34 9.72 2.75 10.40
C VAL A 34 10.49 3.87 11.11
N PRO A 35 11.82 3.76 11.31
CA PRO A 35 12.62 4.79 11.97
C PRO A 35 12.64 6.13 11.23
N ASP A 36 12.51 6.14 9.89
CA ASP A 36 12.41 7.37 9.11
C ASP A 36 11.04 8.03 9.30
N ARG A 37 10.99 9.09 10.11
CA ARG A 37 9.78 9.84 10.43
C ARG A 37 9.08 10.45 9.20
N ALA A 38 9.84 10.84 8.17
CA ALA A 38 9.25 11.42 6.97
C ALA A 38 8.55 10.34 6.13
N LEU A 39 9.19 9.17 6.01
CA LEU A 39 8.59 8.01 5.35
C LEU A 39 7.36 7.52 6.11
N ALA A 40 7.47 7.35 7.43
CA ALA A 40 6.35 6.93 8.29
C ALA A 40 5.15 7.86 8.14
N LYS A 41 5.36 9.19 8.16
CA LYS A 41 4.28 10.17 7.99
C LYS A 41 3.63 10.09 6.60
N SER A 42 4.42 9.92 5.54
CA SER A 42 3.91 9.75 4.18
C SER A 42 3.06 8.50 4.04
N ILE A 43 3.53 7.38 4.58
CA ILE A 43 2.80 6.12 4.57
C ILE A 43 1.51 6.23 5.40
N GLN A 44 1.59 6.80 6.60
CA GLN A 44 0.41 6.99 7.45
C GLN A 44 -0.65 7.85 6.77
N LYS A 45 -0.24 8.94 6.12
CA LYS A 45 -1.15 9.79 5.35
C LYS A 45 -1.79 9.02 4.19
N HIS A 46 -1.02 8.19 3.48
CA HIS A 46 -1.53 7.35 2.39
C HIS A 46 -2.68 6.44 2.86
N PHE A 47 -2.53 5.78 4.02
CA PHE A 47 -3.56 4.91 4.58
C PHE A 47 -4.77 5.65 5.22
N GLN A 48 -4.76 6.98 5.28
CA GLN A 48 -5.93 7.75 5.72
C GLN A 48 -6.90 8.05 4.57
N GLU A 49 -6.46 7.86 3.32
CA GLU A 49 -7.27 8.14 2.13
C GLU A 49 -8.16 6.93 1.76
N ASN A 50 -9.30 7.21 1.12
CA ASN A 50 -10.15 6.16 0.56
C ASN A 50 -9.56 5.69 -0.78
N PHE A 51 -9.55 4.37 -1.01
CA PHE A 51 -9.06 3.83 -2.28
C PHE A 51 -10.20 3.43 -3.19
N ARG A 52 -10.19 3.98 -4.40
CA ARG A 52 -11.16 3.62 -5.42
C ARG A 52 -10.58 2.55 -6.34
N VAL A 53 -11.12 1.34 -6.26
CA VAL A 53 -10.66 0.18 -7.04
C VAL A 53 -11.71 -0.31 -8.01
N ARG A 54 -11.28 -0.90 -9.13
CA ARG A 54 -12.20 -1.68 -9.98
C ARG A 54 -12.30 -3.09 -9.43
N ALA A 55 -13.48 -3.44 -8.95
CA ALA A 55 -13.79 -4.82 -8.58
C ALA A 55 -14.66 -5.46 -9.65
N VAL A 56 -14.55 -6.79 -9.77
CA VAL A 56 -15.46 -7.58 -10.60
C VAL A 56 -16.85 -7.54 -9.98
N ARG A 57 -17.86 -7.28 -10.81
CA ARG A 57 -19.27 -7.38 -10.43
C ARG A 57 -19.80 -8.73 -10.89
N GLY A 58 -20.39 -9.47 -9.97
CA GLY A 58 -20.90 -10.84 -10.20
C GLY A 58 -20.00 -11.91 -9.60
N SER A 59 -20.21 -13.16 -9.98
CA SER A 59 -19.37 -14.30 -9.56
C SER A 59 -18.50 -14.79 -10.72
N LEU A 60 -17.61 -15.75 -10.46
CA LEU A 60 -16.84 -16.44 -11.52
C LEU A 60 -17.75 -17.06 -12.59
N GLU A 61 -18.97 -17.46 -12.20
CA GLU A 61 -19.97 -18.06 -13.10
C GLU A 61 -20.88 -17.02 -13.77
N THR A 62 -20.99 -15.81 -13.20
CA THR A 62 -21.91 -14.75 -13.65
C THR A 62 -21.19 -13.40 -13.71
N PHE A 63 -20.18 -13.28 -14.57
CA PHE A 63 -19.47 -12.02 -14.76
C PHE A 63 -20.39 -10.96 -15.38
N LEU A 64 -20.65 -9.87 -14.65
CA LEU A 64 -21.49 -8.75 -15.10
C LEU A 64 -20.66 -7.53 -15.53
N GLY A 65 -19.35 -7.53 -15.27
CA GLY A 65 -18.45 -6.42 -15.62
C GLY A 65 -17.59 -5.97 -14.45
N HIS A 66 -17.11 -4.73 -14.51
CA HIS A 66 -16.38 -4.09 -13.42
C HIS A 66 -17.14 -2.90 -12.86
N ALA A 67 -17.18 -2.78 -11.54
CA ALA A 67 -17.70 -1.62 -10.85
C ALA A 67 -16.58 -0.95 -10.05
N TRP A 68 -16.70 0.37 -9.88
CA TRP A 68 -15.85 1.07 -8.94
C TRP A 68 -16.37 0.85 -7.52
N ILE A 69 -15.49 0.39 -6.65
CA ILE A 69 -15.74 0.24 -5.22
C ILE A 69 -14.81 1.18 -4.48
N GLU A 70 -15.33 1.80 -3.43
CA GLU A 70 -14.57 2.64 -2.52
C GLU A 70 -14.22 1.84 -1.27
N LEU A 71 -12.93 1.59 -1.07
CA LEU A 71 -12.40 0.91 0.10
C LEU A 71 -12.14 1.94 1.18
N GLN A 72 -12.77 1.74 2.34
CA GLN A 72 -12.60 2.61 3.50
C GLN A 72 -11.41 2.15 4.35
N PRO A 73 -10.67 3.10 4.96
CA PRO A 73 -9.61 2.80 5.91
C PRO A 73 -10.04 1.83 6.99
N GLY A 74 -9.10 0.96 7.38
CA GLY A 74 -9.29 0.01 8.47
C GLY A 74 -9.94 -1.32 8.06
N THR A 75 -10.15 -1.55 6.76
CA THR A 75 -10.48 -2.88 6.22
C THR A 75 -9.24 -3.58 5.67
N GLU A 76 -9.20 -4.91 5.71
CA GLU A 76 -8.08 -5.70 5.17
C GLU A 76 -7.92 -5.47 3.65
N GLN A 77 -9.04 -5.35 2.92
CA GLN A 77 -9.01 -5.02 1.49
C GLN A 77 -8.39 -3.65 1.21
N HIS A 78 -8.68 -2.64 2.05
CA HIS A 78 -8.04 -1.33 1.97
C HIS A 78 -6.55 -1.42 2.25
N PHE A 79 -6.15 -2.23 3.23
CA PHE A 79 -4.76 -2.47 3.56
C PHE A 79 -3.98 -3.06 2.37
N ASP A 80 -4.49 -4.15 1.80
CA ASP A 80 -3.87 -4.84 0.66
C ASP A 80 -3.73 -3.91 -0.55
N GLU A 81 -4.77 -3.13 -0.87
CA GLU A 81 -4.69 -2.18 -1.96
C GLU A 81 -3.72 -1.04 -1.63
N GLY A 82 -3.69 -0.58 -0.39
CA GLY A 82 -2.74 0.43 0.09
C GLY A 82 -1.29 -0.01 -0.12
N LEU A 83 -0.96 -1.26 0.20
CA LEU A 83 0.36 -1.85 -0.07
C LEU A 83 0.70 -1.81 -1.56
N ARG A 84 -0.20 -2.29 -2.42
CA ARG A 84 0.00 -2.25 -3.90
C ARG A 84 0.22 -0.83 -4.41
N GLN A 85 -0.53 0.13 -3.88
CA GLN A 85 -0.39 1.53 -4.25
C GLN A 85 0.93 2.12 -3.75
N LEU A 86 1.40 1.81 -2.54
CA LEU A 86 2.71 2.26 -2.05
C LEU A 86 3.86 1.81 -2.96
N VAL A 87 3.78 0.57 -3.44
CA VAL A 87 4.73 0.03 -4.43
C VAL A 87 4.63 0.81 -5.75
N ARG A 88 3.42 1.05 -6.27
CA ARG A 88 3.20 1.84 -7.50
C ARG A 88 3.64 3.30 -7.38
N LEU A 89 3.42 3.91 -6.22
CA LEU A 89 3.86 5.27 -5.90
C LEU A 89 5.38 5.33 -5.68
N ASN A 90 6.08 4.19 -5.75
CA ASN A 90 7.51 4.07 -5.54
C ASN A 90 7.95 4.61 -4.17
N LEU A 91 7.08 4.51 -3.17
CA LEU A 91 7.41 4.90 -1.80
C LEU A 91 8.16 3.78 -1.09
N VAL A 92 7.84 2.53 -1.42
CA VAL A 92 8.42 1.32 -0.82
C VAL A 92 8.59 0.23 -1.88
N ALA A 93 9.54 -0.68 -1.67
CA ALA A 93 9.60 -1.96 -2.38
C ALA A 93 9.33 -3.11 -1.41
N GLU A 94 8.73 -4.18 -1.94
CA GLU A 94 8.63 -5.51 -1.30
C GLU A 94 9.99 -6.23 -1.26
#